data_AF-A0A1E8B5D1-F1
#
_entry.id   AF-A0A1E8B5D1-F1
#
_cell.length_a   1.000
_cell.length_b   1.000
_cell.length_c   1.000
_cell.angle_alpha   90.00
_cell.angle_beta   90.00
_cell.angle_gamma   90.00
#
_symmetry.space_group_name_H-M   'P 1'
#
loop_
_entity.id
_entity.type
_entity.pdbx_description
1 polymer ?
#
loop_
_entity_poly.entity_id
_entity_poly.type
_entity_poly.pdbx_seq_one_letter_code
_entity_poly.pdbx_strand_id
1 'polypeptide(L)'
;MKTLVCFGDSITADEMFFDGTPRLTPRLQEMFPNWKVVNAGVPGDNTFDALNRIEDDVLSYKPDFVTVFLGTNDSVLFDPVPLQSYKENLEKIVSTISPEKVLLISPAPVDEERQRNRTNEILSQYAAAVEEVARKTGSHFLNLYAEMIQEEKYKIFVEDEEKDGLHFGAEGYAYLAKLIYEKLKGIL
;
A
#
# COMPACT_ATOMS: atom_id res chain seq x y z
N MET A 1 -2.10 -4.01 24.12
CA MET A 1 -1.78 -4.75 22.88
C MET A 1 -1.32 -3.71 21.88
N LYS A 2 -0.22 -3.95 21.17
CA LYS A 2 0.26 -2.98 20.17
C LYS A 2 -0.68 -2.99 18.95
N THR A 3 -0.80 -1.87 18.25
CA THR A 3 -1.71 -1.71 17.10
C THR A 3 -0.95 -1.37 15.82
N LEU A 4 -1.16 -2.17 14.78
CA LEU A 4 -0.71 -1.94 13.41
C LEU A 4 -1.92 -1.54 12.56
N VAL A 5 -1.91 -0.33 12.00
CA VAL A 5 -2.95 0.12 11.07
C VAL A 5 -2.46 -0.03 9.64
N CYS A 6 -3.24 -0.70 8.80
CA CYS A 6 -3.00 -0.81 7.35
C CYS A 6 -3.84 0.23 6.62
N PHE A 7 -3.22 1.35 6.26
CA PHE A 7 -3.86 2.51 5.65
C PHE A 7 -3.61 2.53 4.14
N GLY A 8 -4.66 2.53 3.34
CA GLY A 8 -4.51 2.46 1.89
C GLY A 8 -5.82 2.54 1.11
N ASP A 9 -5.77 2.05 -0.12
CA ASP A 9 -6.87 2.06 -1.10
C ASP A 9 -7.60 0.71 -1.20
N SER A 10 -8.14 0.36 -2.37
CA SER A 10 -8.86 -0.90 -2.63
C SER A 10 -8.00 -2.15 -2.40
N ILE A 11 -6.70 -2.10 -2.67
CA ILE A 11 -5.80 -3.24 -2.46
C ILE A 11 -5.62 -3.50 -0.96
N THR A 12 -5.81 -2.49 -0.12
CA THR A 12 -5.80 -2.66 1.34
C THR A 12 -7.18 -3.05 1.89
N ALA A 13 -8.26 -2.51 1.32
CA ALA A 13 -9.61 -2.54 1.88
C ALA A 13 -10.21 -3.94 2.00
N ASP A 14 -10.08 -4.76 0.95
CA ASP A 14 -10.74 -6.06 0.93
C ASP A 14 -9.98 -7.08 1.77
N GLU A 15 -10.69 -7.80 2.64
CA GLU A 15 -10.06 -8.73 3.60
C GLU A 15 -10.05 -10.18 3.13
N MET A 16 -11.02 -10.61 2.32
CA MET A 16 -11.20 -12.02 1.93
C MET A 16 -11.61 -12.13 0.45
N PHE A 17 -11.14 -13.17 -0.22
CA PHE A 17 -11.66 -13.62 -1.50
C PHE A 17 -12.97 -14.41 -1.34
N PHE A 18 -13.71 -14.64 -2.43
CA PHE A 18 -14.98 -15.39 -2.39
C PHE A 18 -14.83 -16.83 -1.86
N ASP A 19 -13.67 -17.44 -2.07
CA ASP A 19 -13.34 -18.79 -1.60
C ASP A 19 -12.87 -18.85 -0.14
N GLY A 20 -12.81 -17.70 0.54
CA GLY A 20 -12.33 -17.57 1.92
C GLY A 20 -10.81 -17.47 2.06
N THR A 21 -10.07 -17.34 0.96
CA THR A 21 -8.64 -17.04 1.02
C THR A 21 -8.42 -15.64 1.60
N PRO A 22 -7.52 -15.45 2.59
CA PRO A 22 -7.29 -14.13 3.17
C PRO A 22 -6.50 -13.23 2.21
N ARG A 23 -6.83 -11.93 2.24
CA ARG A 23 -6.09 -10.84 1.59
C ARG A 23 -5.11 -10.21 2.59
N LEU A 24 -4.88 -8.90 2.55
CA LEU A 24 -3.75 -8.28 3.27
C LEU A 24 -3.87 -8.36 4.80
N THR A 25 -4.90 -7.75 5.38
CA THR A 25 -4.98 -7.55 6.84
C THR A 25 -5.14 -8.85 7.63
N PRO A 26 -5.93 -9.85 7.22
CA PRO A 26 -5.99 -11.12 7.96
C PRO A 26 -4.66 -11.88 7.91
N ARG A 27 -3.94 -11.85 6.78
CA ARG A 27 -2.59 -12.45 6.69
C ARG A 27 -1.62 -11.80 7.66
N LEU A 28 -1.62 -10.47 7.73
CA LEU A 28 -0.76 -9.75 8.69
C LEU A 28 -1.19 -10.04 10.13
N GLN A 29 -2.48 -10.20 10.42
CA GLN A 29 -2.97 -10.57 11.75
C GLN A 29 -2.48 -11.94 12.19
N GLU A 30 -2.44 -12.93 11.28
CA GLU A 30 -1.85 -14.26 11.55
C GLU A 30 -0.33 -14.18 11.79
N MET A 31 0.37 -13.34 11.02
CA MET A 31 1.82 -13.18 11.12
C MET A 31 2.26 -12.38 12.36
N PHE A 32 1.41 -11.49 12.88
CA PHE A 32 1.64 -10.69 14.08
C PHE A 32 0.60 -11.00 15.18
N PRO A 33 0.61 -12.21 15.77
CA PRO A 33 -0.45 -12.64 16.69
C PRO A 33 -0.53 -11.84 18.01
N ASN A 34 0.53 -11.10 18.35
CA ASN A 34 0.58 -10.24 19.55
C ASN A 34 0.19 -8.78 19.27
N TRP A 35 -0.21 -8.48 18.04
CA TRP A 35 -0.63 -7.16 17.59
C TRP A 35 -2.11 -7.19 17.21
N LYS A 36 -2.77 -6.05 17.37
CA LYS A 36 -4.04 -5.77 16.70
C LYS A 36 -3.73 -5.24 15.31
N VAL A 37 -4.16 -5.92 14.26
CA VAL A 37 -4.10 -5.40 12.89
C VAL A 37 -5.45 -4.78 12.54
N VAL A 38 -5.42 -3.53 12.08
CA VAL A 38 -6.62 -2.75 11.73
C VAL A 38 -6.58 -2.46 10.24
N ASN A 39 -7.68 -2.80 9.54
CA ASN A 39 -7.87 -2.40 8.15
C ASN A 39 -8.40 -0.96 8.10
N ALA A 40 -7.68 -0.09 7.41
CA ALA A 40 -8.07 1.29 7.10
C ALA A 40 -7.93 1.56 5.59
N GLY A 41 -8.22 0.55 4.76
CA GLY A 41 -8.31 0.65 3.31
C GLY A 41 -9.69 1.15 2.88
N VAL A 42 -9.73 2.05 1.89
CA VAL A 42 -10.98 2.51 1.27
C VAL A 42 -10.86 2.42 -0.26
N PRO A 43 -11.75 1.67 -0.94
CA PRO A 43 -11.68 1.52 -2.39
C PRO A 43 -11.76 2.85 -3.14
N GLY A 44 -10.83 3.06 -4.07
CA GLY A 44 -10.79 4.26 -4.93
C GLY A 44 -10.01 5.45 -4.35
N ASP A 45 -9.60 5.38 -3.08
CA ASP A 45 -8.86 6.47 -2.45
C ASP A 45 -7.55 6.80 -3.17
N ASN A 46 -7.31 8.09 -3.36
CA ASN A 46 -5.98 8.65 -3.58
C ASN A 46 -5.46 9.34 -2.30
N THR A 47 -4.29 9.98 -2.37
CA THR A 47 -3.69 10.64 -1.19
C THR A 47 -4.47 11.84 -0.65
N PHE A 48 -5.30 12.51 -1.45
CA PHE A 48 -6.20 13.57 -0.94
C PHE A 48 -7.31 12.99 -0.08
N ASP A 49 -7.93 11.89 -0.53
CA ASP A 49 -9.00 11.22 0.21
C ASP A 49 -8.49 10.66 1.54
N ALA A 50 -7.33 10.01 1.50
CA ALA A 50 -6.64 9.51 2.69
C ALA A 50 -6.40 10.63 3.72
N LEU A 51 -5.90 11.80 3.30
CA LEU A 51 -5.70 12.93 4.21
C LEU A 51 -6.99 13.41 4.91
N ASN A 52 -8.13 13.33 4.24
CA ASN A 52 -9.40 13.78 4.81
C ASN A 52 -9.90 12.87 5.95
N ARG A 53 -9.46 11.61 6.00
CA ARG A 53 -9.94 10.61 6.98
C ARG A 53 -8.88 10.09 7.95
N ILE A 54 -7.63 10.57 7.85
CA ILE A 54 -6.51 10.06 8.66
C ILE A 54 -6.77 10.17 10.18
N GLU A 55 -7.48 11.19 10.64
CA GLU A 55 -7.83 11.35 12.05
C GLU A 55 -8.72 10.19 12.54
N ASP A 56 -9.79 9.92 11.79
CA ASP A 56 -10.81 8.93 12.17
C ASP A 56 -10.33 7.49 11.92
N ASP A 57 -9.65 7.25 10.80
CA ASP A 57 -9.30 5.89 10.36
C ASP A 57 -7.93 5.42 10.85
N VAL A 58 -7.05 6.34 11.26
CA VAL A 58 -5.69 6.01 11.71
C VAL A 58 -5.47 6.49 13.14
N LEU A 59 -5.55 7.79 13.40
CA LEU A 59 -5.14 8.35 14.69
C LEU A 59 -6.07 7.96 15.85
N SER A 60 -7.36 7.77 15.59
CA SER A 60 -8.34 7.30 16.58
C SER A 60 -7.96 5.96 17.23
N TYR A 61 -7.22 5.11 16.50
CA TYR A 61 -6.73 3.81 16.96
C TYR A 61 -5.45 3.91 17.80
N LYS A 62 -4.82 5.09 17.90
CA LYS A 62 -3.54 5.32 18.60
C LYS A 62 -2.47 4.30 18.18
N PRO A 63 -2.11 4.24 16.88
CA PRO A 63 -1.26 3.19 16.35
C PRO A 63 0.15 3.24 16.95
N ASP A 64 0.70 2.05 17.18
CA ASP A 64 2.13 1.85 17.42
C ASP A 64 2.90 1.87 16.10
N PHE A 65 2.25 1.44 15.00
CA PHE A 65 2.83 1.45 13.66
C PHE A 65 1.74 1.54 12.57
N VAL A 66 2.08 2.10 11.41
CA VAL A 66 1.18 2.28 10.27
C VAL A 66 1.88 1.88 8.97
N THR A 67 1.27 1.03 8.17
CA THR A 67 1.64 0.89 6.75
C THR A 67 0.80 1.84 5.92
N VAL A 68 1.43 2.63 5.05
CA VAL A 68 0.74 3.53 4.11
C VAL A 68 0.97 3.01 2.70
N PHE A 69 -0.09 2.49 2.08
CA PHE A 69 -0.06 1.89 0.74
C PHE A 69 -1.07 2.61 -0.16
N LEU A 70 -0.58 3.67 -0.81
CA LEU A 70 -1.33 4.58 -1.68
C LEU A 70 -0.48 4.89 -2.92
N GLY A 71 -1.10 5.39 -3.98
CA GLY A 71 -0.42 5.70 -5.24
C GLY A 71 -1.09 5.04 -6.44
N THR A 72 -1.85 3.96 -6.24
CA THR A 72 -2.57 3.26 -7.31
C THR A 72 -3.59 4.16 -7.98
N ASN A 73 -4.41 4.88 -7.21
CA ASN A 73 -5.40 5.82 -7.76
C ASN A 73 -4.80 7.17 -8.10
N ASP A 74 -3.76 7.60 -7.37
CA ASP A 74 -3.00 8.81 -7.69
C ASP A 74 -2.39 8.75 -9.10
N SER A 75 -1.95 7.57 -9.55
CA SER A 75 -1.28 7.38 -10.84
C SER A 75 -2.22 7.16 -12.03
N VAL A 76 -3.53 7.35 -11.88
CA VAL A 76 -4.50 7.09 -12.95
C VAL A 76 -4.39 8.12 -14.08
N LEU A 77 -4.35 7.67 -15.34
CA LEU A 77 -4.05 8.52 -16.50
C LEU A 77 -5.05 9.65 -16.76
N PHE A 78 -6.33 9.42 -16.48
CA PHE A 78 -7.39 10.36 -16.83
C PHE A 78 -7.65 11.42 -15.74
N ASP A 79 -7.20 11.18 -14.51
CA ASP A 79 -7.34 12.10 -13.39
C ASP A 79 -6.20 11.90 -12.37
N PRO A 80 -4.94 12.14 -12.76
CA PRO A 80 -3.79 11.88 -11.91
C PRO A 80 -3.67 12.93 -10.81
N VAL A 81 -3.28 12.51 -9.61
CA VAL A 81 -2.77 13.42 -8.58
C VAL A 81 -1.36 13.85 -8.99
N PRO A 82 -1.07 15.13 -9.29
CA PRO A 82 0.26 15.54 -9.75
C PRO A 82 1.35 15.07 -8.79
N LEU A 83 2.48 14.54 -9.31
CA LEU A 83 3.57 13.97 -8.49
C LEU A 83 4.01 14.87 -7.34
N GLN A 84 4.05 16.19 -7.56
CA GLN A 84 4.38 17.13 -6.50
C GLN A 84 3.34 17.14 -5.37
N SER A 85 2.05 17.16 -5.71
CA SER A 85 0.95 17.06 -4.73
C SER A 85 0.92 15.70 -4.04
N TYR A 86 1.17 14.61 -4.76
CA TYR A 86 1.31 13.26 -4.18
C TYR A 86 2.40 13.23 -3.11
N LYS A 87 3.60 13.77 -3.41
CA LYS A 87 4.69 13.88 -2.44
C LYS A 87 4.31 14.72 -1.23
N GLU A 88 3.75 15.91 -1.45
CA GLU A 88 3.31 16.79 -0.37
C GLU A 88 2.24 16.14 0.51
N ASN A 89 1.34 15.36 -0.08
CA ASN A 89 0.31 14.65 0.67
C ASN A 89 0.91 13.52 1.51
N LEU A 90 1.82 12.72 0.95
CA LEU A 90 2.53 11.69 1.72
C LEU A 90 3.35 12.29 2.86
N GLU A 91 4.05 13.41 2.61
CA GLU A 91 4.78 14.14 3.66
C GLU A 91 3.85 14.57 4.80
N LYS A 92 2.67 15.09 4.48
CA LYS A 92 1.64 15.43 5.48
C LYS A 92 1.17 14.20 6.24
N ILE A 93 0.80 13.11 5.56
CA ILE A 93 0.39 11.85 6.19
C ILE A 93 1.46 11.38 7.18
N VAL A 94 2.73 11.33 6.76
CA VAL A 94 3.85 10.91 7.61
C VAL A 94 4.00 11.83 8.82
N SER A 95 3.93 13.16 8.62
CA SER A 95 4.06 14.13 9.70
C SER A 95 2.91 14.10 10.72
N THR A 96 1.69 13.80 10.27
CA THR A 96 0.50 13.67 11.11
C THR A 96 0.59 12.44 12.01
N ILE A 97 1.22 11.36 11.54
CA ILE A 97 1.39 10.12 12.32
C ILE A 97 2.62 10.22 13.22
N SER A 98 3.81 10.27 12.62
CA SER A 98 5.16 10.21 13.18
C SER A 98 6.04 9.40 12.20
N PRO A 99 7.14 9.95 11.64
CA PRO A 99 7.98 9.24 10.68
C PRO A 99 8.45 7.85 11.12
N GLU A 100 8.87 7.71 12.38
CA GLU A 100 9.38 6.46 12.96
C GLU A 100 8.33 5.35 13.09
N LYS A 101 7.05 5.69 12.95
CA LYS A 101 5.92 4.73 13.01
C LYS A 101 5.36 4.37 11.64
N VAL A 102 5.94 4.91 10.56
CA VAL A 102 5.37 4.76 9.21
C VAL A 102 6.27 3.91 8.34
N LEU A 103 5.67 2.89 7.72
CA LEU A 103 6.21 2.23 6.53
C LEU A 103 5.44 2.71 5.31
N LEU A 104 6.08 3.51 4.48
CA LEU A 104 5.58 3.85 3.15
C LEU A 104 5.84 2.68 2.19
N ILE A 105 4.82 2.30 1.43
CA ILE A 105 4.88 1.22 0.44
C ILE A 105 4.63 1.83 -0.94
N SER A 106 5.54 1.63 -1.89
CA SER A 106 5.33 2.12 -3.27
C SER A 106 4.14 1.42 -3.94
N PRO A 107 3.45 2.07 -4.91
CA PRO A 107 2.42 1.40 -5.69
C PRO A 107 3.00 0.20 -6.45
N ALA A 108 2.17 -0.81 -6.69
CA ALA A 108 2.57 -2.03 -7.39
C ALA A 108 2.61 -1.82 -8.92
N PRO A 109 3.35 -2.65 -9.69
CA PRO A 109 3.22 -2.68 -11.13
C PRO A 109 1.87 -3.26 -11.56
N VAL A 110 1.49 -3.03 -12.81
CA VAL A 110 0.27 -3.55 -13.44
C VAL A 110 0.60 -4.44 -14.63
N ASP A 111 -0.33 -5.32 -15.01
CA ASP A 111 -0.31 -5.96 -16.32
C ASP A 111 -0.84 -4.98 -17.39
N GLU A 112 0.08 -4.33 -18.09
CA GLU A 112 -0.26 -3.35 -19.16
C GLU A 112 -1.01 -3.96 -20.36
N GLU A 113 -1.10 -5.29 -20.47
CA GLU A 113 -1.95 -5.92 -21.49
C GLU A 113 -3.45 -5.83 -21.12
N ARG A 114 -3.75 -5.71 -19.82
CA ARG A 114 -5.11 -5.70 -19.27
C ARG A 114 -5.50 -4.35 -18.68
N GLN A 115 -4.53 -3.58 -18.20
CA GLN A 115 -4.75 -2.20 -17.75
C GLN A 115 -4.60 -1.18 -18.88
N ARG A 116 -5.55 -0.24 -18.94
CA ARG A 116 -5.57 0.86 -19.91
C ARG A 116 -5.34 2.23 -19.28
N ASN A 117 -5.60 2.34 -17.97
CA ASN A 117 -5.63 3.61 -17.26
C ASN A 117 -4.34 3.88 -16.48
N ARG A 118 -3.38 2.95 -16.50
CA ARG A 118 -2.13 2.99 -15.75
C ARG A 118 -1.04 2.32 -16.57
N THR A 119 0.17 2.83 -16.48
CA THR A 119 1.37 2.23 -17.08
C THR A 119 2.43 2.04 -16.00
N ASN A 120 3.27 1.02 -16.16
CA ASN A 120 4.43 0.75 -15.33
C ASN A 120 5.45 1.88 -15.41
N GLU A 121 5.55 2.56 -16.56
CA GLU A 121 6.37 3.76 -16.68
C GLU A 121 5.93 4.83 -15.66
N ILE A 122 4.63 5.12 -15.57
CA ILE A 122 4.10 6.12 -14.64
C ILE A 122 4.18 5.61 -13.19
N LEU A 123 3.78 4.36 -12.94
CA LEU A 123 3.84 3.76 -11.60
C LEU A 123 5.28 3.78 -11.04
N SER A 124 6.30 3.58 -11.88
CA SER A 124 7.69 3.70 -11.46
C SER A 124 8.07 5.11 -10.97
N GLN A 125 7.45 6.16 -11.54
CA GLN A 125 7.65 7.55 -11.10
C GLN A 125 6.99 7.80 -9.75
N TYR A 126 5.78 7.27 -9.53
CA TYR A 126 5.14 7.34 -8.21
C TYR A 126 5.91 6.53 -7.17
N ALA A 127 6.44 5.36 -7.52
CA ALA A 127 7.30 4.57 -6.65
C ALA A 127 8.57 5.34 -6.23
N ALA A 128 9.23 6.00 -7.18
CA ALA A 128 10.37 6.87 -6.89
C ALA A 128 10.00 8.07 -6.00
N ALA A 129 8.80 8.63 -6.18
CA ALA A 129 8.28 9.69 -5.32
C ALA A 129 8.07 9.21 -3.87
N VAL A 130 7.56 7.99 -3.66
CA VAL A 130 7.46 7.40 -2.31
C VAL A 130 8.84 7.25 -1.66
N GLU A 131 9.84 6.76 -2.42
CA GLU A 131 11.22 6.65 -1.92
C GLU A 131 11.81 8.01 -1.53
N GLU A 132 11.60 9.04 -2.35
CA GLU A 132 12.05 10.41 -2.08
C GLU A 132 11.46 10.92 -0.76
N VAL A 133 10.15 10.74 -0.56
CA VAL A 133 9.44 11.16 0.65
C VAL A 133 9.92 10.38 1.88
N ALA A 134 10.09 9.07 1.78
CA ALA A 134 10.58 8.26 2.89
C ALA A 134 11.98 8.72 3.33
N ARG A 135 12.88 8.95 2.37
CA ARG A 135 14.22 9.50 2.66
C ARG A 135 14.16 10.89 3.29
N LYS A 136 13.27 11.76 2.80
CA LYS A 136 13.13 13.13 3.28
C LYS A 136 12.57 13.21 4.71
N THR A 137 11.58 12.39 5.02
CA THR A 137 10.89 12.39 6.31
C THR A 137 11.59 11.52 7.36
N GLY A 138 12.41 10.55 6.93
CA GLY A 138 13.02 9.55 7.80
C GLY A 138 12.09 8.37 8.11
N SER A 139 10.97 8.23 7.39
CA SER A 139 10.09 7.07 7.54
C SER A 139 10.69 5.81 6.92
N HIS A 140 10.15 4.65 7.30
CA HIS A 140 10.52 3.39 6.67
C HIS A 140 9.93 3.30 5.25
N PHE A 141 10.58 2.51 4.40
CA PHE A 141 10.18 2.34 2.99
C PHE A 141 10.26 0.87 2.54
N LEU A 142 9.24 0.42 1.83
CA LEU A 142 9.20 -0.83 1.07
C LEU A 142 8.94 -0.51 -0.41
N ASN A 143 9.91 -0.83 -1.27
CA ASN A 143 9.78 -0.62 -2.71
C ASN A 143 9.06 -1.79 -3.38
N LEU A 144 7.75 -1.94 -3.11
CA LEU A 144 6.93 -3.00 -3.67
C LEU A 144 6.98 -3.04 -5.21
N TYR A 145 6.99 -1.87 -5.86
CA TYR A 145 7.16 -1.79 -7.31
C TYR A 145 8.37 -2.58 -7.80
N ALA A 146 9.55 -2.28 -7.23
CA ALA A 146 10.81 -2.92 -7.60
C ALA A 146 10.83 -4.41 -7.25
N GLU A 147 10.32 -4.78 -6.07
CA GLU A 147 10.25 -6.18 -5.63
C GLU A 147 9.39 -7.03 -6.57
N MET A 148 8.27 -6.49 -7.05
CA MET A 148 7.38 -7.22 -7.94
C MET A 148 7.90 -7.22 -9.39
N ILE A 149 8.25 -6.05 -9.96
CA ILE A 149 8.55 -5.93 -11.40
C ILE A 149 9.80 -6.72 -11.85
N GLN A 150 10.72 -7.00 -10.91
CA GLN A 150 11.91 -7.81 -11.18
C GLN A 150 11.62 -9.31 -11.28
N GLU A 151 10.46 -9.77 -10.81
CA GLU A 151 10.05 -11.17 -10.92
C GLU A 151 9.62 -11.48 -12.36
N GLU A 152 10.19 -12.53 -12.96
CA GLU A 152 9.92 -12.92 -14.35
C GLU A 152 8.42 -13.06 -14.64
N LYS A 153 7.65 -13.50 -13.64
CA LYS A 153 6.21 -13.75 -13.72
C LYS A 153 5.38 -12.80 -12.87
N TYR A 154 5.83 -11.56 -12.65
CA TYR A 154 5.16 -10.61 -11.75
C TYR A 154 3.65 -10.42 -12.03
N LYS A 155 3.21 -10.60 -13.29
CA LYS A 155 1.79 -10.52 -13.67
C LYS A 155 0.90 -11.50 -12.89
N ILE A 156 1.46 -12.61 -12.39
CA ILE A 156 0.70 -13.54 -11.52
C ILE A 156 0.23 -12.87 -10.22
N PHE A 157 0.92 -11.82 -9.77
CA PHE A 157 0.56 -11.13 -8.55
C PHE A 157 -0.70 -10.27 -8.72
N VAL A 158 -0.98 -9.79 -9.93
CA VAL A 158 -2.13 -8.93 -10.27
C VAL A 158 -3.23 -9.68 -11.03
N GLU A 159 -3.35 -10.98 -10.73
CA GLU A 159 -4.35 -11.88 -11.31
C GLU A 159 -5.47 -12.14 -10.28
N ASP A 160 -6.28 -11.12 -10.02
CA ASP A 160 -7.49 -11.25 -9.20
C ASP A 160 -8.62 -12.01 -9.93
N GLU A 161 -9.80 -12.10 -9.30
CA GLU A 161 -10.97 -12.78 -9.86
C GLU A 161 -11.47 -12.13 -11.16
N GLU A 162 -11.35 -10.81 -11.28
CA GLU A 162 -11.75 -10.04 -12.47
C GLU A 162 -10.69 -10.05 -13.58
N LYS A 163 -9.46 -10.46 -13.24
CA LYS A 163 -8.29 -10.49 -14.12
C LYS A 163 -7.98 -9.12 -14.69
N ASP A 164 -8.18 -8.07 -13.92
CA ASP A 164 -8.09 -6.69 -14.41
C ASP A 164 -6.64 -6.22 -14.63
N GLY A 165 -5.65 -6.96 -14.11
CA GLY A 165 -4.23 -6.62 -14.22
C GLY A 165 -3.77 -5.53 -13.25
N LEU A 166 -4.57 -5.22 -12.23
CA LEU A 166 -4.33 -4.20 -11.21
C LEU A 166 -4.47 -4.79 -9.80
N HIS A 167 -5.62 -5.41 -9.51
CA HIS A 167 -5.90 -5.97 -8.20
C HIS A 167 -5.18 -7.29 -7.99
N PHE A 168 -4.86 -7.58 -6.73
CA PHE A 168 -3.99 -8.69 -6.41
C PHE A 168 -4.75 -10.02 -6.39
N GLY A 169 -4.13 -11.05 -6.96
CA GLY A 169 -4.49 -12.44 -6.72
C GLY A 169 -3.99 -12.94 -5.36
N ALA A 170 -4.29 -14.20 -5.04
CA ALA A 170 -3.85 -14.81 -3.79
C ALA A 170 -2.32 -14.79 -3.62
N GLU A 171 -1.58 -15.01 -4.71
CA GLU A 171 -0.12 -14.94 -4.79
C GLU A 171 0.39 -13.53 -4.52
N GLY A 172 -0.26 -12.50 -5.07
CA GLY A 172 0.10 -11.10 -4.85
C GLY A 172 -0.06 -10.69 -3.39
N TYR A 173 -1.20 -11.03 -2.76
CA TYR A 173 -1.39 -10.76 -1.34
C TYR A 173 -0.44 -11.54 -0.43
N ALA A 174 -0.14 -12.80 -0.77
CA ALA A 174 0.85 -13.59 -0.03
C ALA A 174 2.25 -12.95 -0.12
N TYR A 175 2.63 -12.47 -1.31
CA TYR A 175 3.91 -11.80 -1.55
C TYR A 175 4.00 -10.46 -0.80
N LEU A 176 2.98 -9.61 -0.91
CA LEU A 176 2.91 -8.34 -0.19
C LEU A 176 2.99 -8.53 1.34
N ALA A 177 2.18 -9.45 1.89
CA ALA A 177 2.17 -9.71 3.33
C ALA A 177 3.54 -10.22 3.82
N LYS A 178 4.20 -11.10 3.03
CA LYS A 178 5.56 -11.57 3.34
C LYS A 178 6.56 -10.41 3.39
N LEU A 179 6.58 -9.54 2.38
CA LEU A 179 7.50 -8.41 2.32
C LEU A 179 7.28 -7.42 3.46
N ILE A 180 6.02 -7.10 3.78
CA ILE A 180 5.68 -6.27 4.95
C ILE A 180 6.16 -6.93 6.23
N TYR A 181 5.89 -8.22 6.42
CA TYR A 181 6.30 -8.95 7.61
C TYR A 181 7.83 -8.96 7.79
N GLU A 182 8.59 -9.27 6.74
CA GLU A 182 10.05 -9.28 6.76
C GLU A 182 10.60 -7.88 7.07
N LYS A 183 10.03 -6.83 6.47
CA LYS A 183 10.43 -5.45 6.72
C LYS A 183 10.18 -5.05 8.17
N LEU A 184 8.98 -5.32 8.68
CA LEU A 184 8.57 -4.92 10.03
C LEU A 184 9.26 -5.75 11.13
N LYS A 185 9.60 -7.02 10.89
CA LYS A 185 10.38 -7.82 11.85
C LYS A 185 11.77 -7.23 12.14
N GLY A 186 12.33 -6.46 11.20
CA GLY A 186 13.57 -5.72 11.41
C GLY A 186 13.41 -4.39 12.17
N ILE A 187 12.17 -3.97 12.45
CA ILE A 187 11.82 -2.66 13.02
C ILE A 187 11.14 -2.81 14.39
N LEU A 188 10.19 -3.74 14.50
CA LEU A 188 9.25 -3.93 15.63
C LEU A 188 9.79 -4.87 16.71
#